data_AF-A0A0F9NWC5-F1
#
_entry.id   AF-A0A0F9NWC5-F1
#
_cell.length_a   1.000
_cell.length_b   1.000
_cell.length_c   1.000
_cell.angle_alpha   90.00
_cell.angle_beta   90.00
_cell.angle_gamma   90.00
#
_symmetry.space_group_name_H-M   'P 1'
#
loop_
_entity.id
_entity.type
_entity.pdbx_description
1 polymer ?
#
loop_
_entity_poly.entity_id
_entity_poly.type
_entity_poly.pdbx_seq_one_letter_code
_entity_poly.pdbx_strand_id
1 'polypeptide(L)' 'MQEVPKPPDLPDKSKPQKGVSIQIMFPCESDDVAIAIKKQIDNVVKDIKEKRYTFSISEV' A
#
# COMPACT_ATOMS: atom_id res chain seq x y z
N MET A 1 23.67 -36.15 27.59
CA MET A 1 22.58 -35.83 26.65
C MET A 1 23.05 -34.62 25.86
N GLN A 2 23.25 -34.75 24.54
CA GLN A 2 23.63 -33.62 23.69
C GLN A 2 22.38 -32.78 23.42
N GLU A 3 22.39 -31.51 23.80
CA GLU A 3 21.32 -30.56 23.50
C GLU A 3 21.27 -30.31 21.99
N VAL A 4 20.14 -30.65 21.39
CA VAL A 4 19.86 -30.35 19.98
C VAL A 4 19.72 -28.83 19.84
N PRO A 5 20.46 -28.16 18.94
CA PRO A 5 20.32 -26.73 18.72
C PRO A 5 18.93 -26.42 18.16
N LYS A 6 18.24 -25.46 18.80
CA LYS A 6 16.90 -25.02 18.41
C LYS A 6 16.93 -24.44 16.99
N PRO A 7 15.93 -24.74 16.14
CA PRO A 7 15.88 -24.21 14.77
C PRO A 7 15.81 -22.67 14.78
N PRO A 8 16.38 -22.01 13.75
CA PRO A 8 16.41 -20.56 13.65
C PRO A 8 14.99 -19.99 13.57
N ASP A 9 14.78 -18.93 14.34
CA ASP A 9 13.56 -18.14 14.47
C ASP A 9 13.01 -17.76 13.08
N LEU A 10 11.90 -18.39 12.69
CA LEU A 10 11.14 -17.98 11.50
C LEU A 10 10.60 -16.58 11.76
N PRO A 11 10.70 -15.62 10.82
CA PRO A 11 10.26 -14.24 11.05
C PRO A 11 8.80 -14.21 11.50
N ASP A 12 8.62 -13.79 12.75
CA ASP A 12 7.34 -13.65 13.43
C ASP A 12 6.42 -12.70 12.64
N LYS A 13 5.37 -13.26 12.03
CA LYS A 13 4.33 -12.52 11.29
C LYS A 13 3.38 -11.75 12.22
N SER A 14 3.69 -11.64 13.52
CA SER A 14 2.77 -11.20 14.57
C SER A 14 3.03 -9.78 15.07
N LYS A 15 3.77 -8.96 14.30
CA LYS A 15 3.79 -7.51 14.58
C LYS A 15 2.46 -6.90 14.13
N PRO A 16 1.70 -6.22 15.02
CA PRO A 16 0.46 -5.57 14.65
C PRO A 16 0.75 -4.54 13.55
N GLN A 17 0.14 -4.75 12.38
CA GLN A 17 0.26 -3.80 11.27
C GLN A 17 -0.62 -2.59 11.58
N LYS A 18 -0.04 -1.39 11.55
CA LYS A 18 -0.81 -0.15 11.65
C LYS A 18 -1.52 0.08 10.31
N GLY A 19 -2.85 0.17 10.33
CA GLY A 19 -3.63 0.59 9.16
C GLY A 19 -3.42 2.09 8.90
N VAL A 20 -3.22 2.46 7.64
CA VAL A 20 -3.12 3.86 7.19
C VAL A 20 -4.16 4.09 6.11
N SER A 21 -4.96 5.16 6.25
CA SER A 21 -5.92 5.60 5.24
C SER A 21 -5.57 7.01 4.81
N ILE A 22 -5.51 7.24 3.49
CA ILE A 22 -5.25 8.55 2.90
C ILE A 22 -6.36 8.81 1.88
N GLN A 23 -7.09 9.91 2.04
CA GLN A 23 -8.09 10.38 1.09
C GLN A 23 -7.65 11.73 0.55
N ILE A 24 -7.57 11.86 -0.77
CA ILE A 24 -7.10 13.06 -1.45
C ILE A 24 -8.17 13.45 -2.49
N MET A 25 -8.61 14.71 -2.47
CA MET A 25 -9.56 15.28 -3.43
C MET A 25 -9.03 16.64 -3.86
N PHE A 26 -8.94 16.87 -5.16
CA PHE A 26 -8.43 18.11 -5.75
C PHE A 26 -9.06 18.32 -7.14
N PRO A 27 -9.24 19.58 -7.58
CA PRO A 27 -9.66 19.85 -8.94
C PRO A 27 -8.57 19.46 -9.93
N CYS A 28 -8.94 18.87 -11.05
CA CYS A 28 -8.03 18.44 -12.09
C CYS A 28 -8.45 19.06 -13.42
N GLU A 29 -7.51 19.59 -14.19
CA GLU A 29 -7.79 20.31 -15.45
C GLU A 29 -8.23 19.36 -16.58
N SER A 30 -7.85 18.08 -16.49
CA SER A 30 -8.18 17.06 -17.47
C SER A 30 -8.04 15.65 -16.89
N ASP A 31 -8.72 14.69 -17.52
CA ASP A 31 -8.64 13.27 -17.18
C ASP A 31 -7.23 12.71 -17.32
N ASP A 32 -6.45 13.19 -18.30
CA ASP A 32 -5.06 12.78 -18.52
C ASP A 32 -4.17 13.07 -17.31
N VAL A 33 -4.34 14.25 -16.69
CA VAL A 33 -3.62 14.62 -15.47
C VAL A 33 -4.04 13.74 -14.29
N ALA A 34 -5.33 13.44 -14.16
CA ALA A 34 -5.84 12.54 -13.12
C ALA A 34 -5.26 11.12 -13.27
N ILE A 35 -5.19 10.61 -14.50
CA ILE A 35 -4.58 9.32 -14.83
C ILE A 35 -3.08 9.33 -14.57
N ALA A 36 -2.37 10.42 -14.89
CA ALA A 36 -0.94 10.55 -14.61
C ALA A 36 -0.65 10.47 -13.10
N ILE A 37 -1.47 11.14 -12.28
CA ILE A 37 -1.36 11.10 -10.81
C ILE A 37 -1.65 9.69 -10.29
N LYS A 38 -2.69 9.02 -10.79
CA LYS A 38 -2.98 7.62 -10.45
C LYS A 38 -1.79 6.71 -10.70
N LYS A 39 -1.12 6.83 -11.87
CA LYS A 39 0.07 6.02 -12.20
C LYS A 39 1.21 6.25 -11.21
N GLN A 40 1.42 7.49 -10.76
CA GLN A 40 2.45 7.79 -9.77
C GLN A 40 2.12 7.15 -8.42
N ILE A 41 0.87 7.25 -7.96
CA ILE A 41 0.40 6.60 -6.74
C ILE A 41 0.63 5.09 -6.84
N ASP A 42 0.19 4.46 -7.93
CA ASP A 42 0.36 3.02 -8.18
C ASP A 42 1.84 2.59 -8.11
N ASN A 43 2.75 3.39 -8.67
CA ASN A 43 4.19 3.10 -8.63
C ASN A 43 4.76 3.20 -7.20
N VAL A 44 4.29 4.14 -6.38
CA VAL A 44 4.72 4.28 -4.98
C VAL A 44 4.21 3.12 -4.13
N VAL A 45 3.00 2.63 -4.38
CA VAL A 45 2.38 1.56 -3.59
C VAL A 45 2.51 0.17 -4.22
N LYS A 46 3.35 0.00 -5.25
CA LYS A 46 3.44 -1.26 -6.02
C LYS A 46 3.79 -2.46 -5.14
N ASP A 47 4.64 -2.27 -4.13
CA ASP A 47 5.16 -3.32 -3.24
C ASP A 47 4.24 -3.59 -2.03
N ILE A 48 3.15 -2.83 -1.85
CA ILE A 48 2.16 -3.05 -0.79
C ILE A 48 1.25 -4.22 -1.19
N LYS A 49 1.32 -5.33 -0.42
CA LYS A 49 0.59 -6.58 -0.69
C LYS A 49 -0.92 -6.48 -0.47
N GLU A 50 -1.35 -5.82 0.60
CA GLU A 50 -2.77 -5.70 0.99
C GLU A 50 -3.29 -4.28 0.79
N LYS A 51 -3.00 -3.68 -0.38
CA LYS A 51 -3.50 -2.34 -0.72
C LYS A 51 -4.95 -2.39 -1.15
N ARG A 52 -5.77 -1.48 -0.62
CA ARG A 52 -7.13 -1.21 -1.09
C ARG A 52 -7.28 0.30 -1.18
N TYR A 53 -7.55 0.81 -2.38
CA TYR A 53 -7.90 2.20 -2.58
C TYR A 53 -8.91 2.32 -3.72
N THR A 54 -9.69 3.39 -3.70
CA THR A 54 -10.66 3.71 -4.74
C THR A 54 -10.15 4.94 -5.50
N PHE A 55 -10.18 4.88 -6.83
CA PHE A 55 -9.93 6.01 -7.69
C PHE A 55 -11.24 6.38 -8.41
N SER A 56 -11.64 7.64 -8.31
CA SER A 56 -12.85 8.15 -8.96
C SER A 56 -12.56 9.55 -9.48
N ILE A 57 -12.89 9.78 -10.74
CA ILE A 57 -12.92 11.11 -11.36
C ILE A 57 -14.39 11.51 -11.35
N SER A 58 -14.70 12.62 -10.68
CA SER A 58 -16.04 13.19 -10.64
C SER A 58 -15.95 14.60 -11.20
N GLU A 59 -16.90 14.96 -12.06
CA GLU A 59 -17.11 16.35 -12.45
C GLU A 59 -17.60 17.11 -11.21
N VAL A 60 -16.99 18.28 -10.95
CA VAL A 60 -17.32 19.14 -9.81
C VAL A 60 -18.29 20.23 -10.24
#